data_AF-A0A9Y4U1S7-F1
#
_entry.id   AF-A0A9Y4U1S7-F1
#
_cell.length_a   1.000
_cell.length_b   1.000
_cell.length_c   1.000
_cell.angle_alpha   90.00
_cell.angle_beta   90.00
_cell.angle_gamma   90.00
#
_symmetry.space_group_name_H-M   'P 1'
#
loop_
_entity.id
_entity.type
_entity.pdbx_description
1 polymer ?
#
loop_
_entity_poly.entity_id
_entity_poly.type
_entity_poly.pdbx_seq_one_letter_code
_entity_poly.pdbx_strand_id
1 'polypeptide(L)'
;MGIMFSVNQVALLFILLSVTWRVCADDYRSMLVSSGDPIMFRCNISSRDATQIIWIKGRSYFTHSVSLNQTFSNFSSPRVTIDHNLPTKLSISGAQPEDAGLYTCSISGVYGVNSMKWNLTVSETTHRPWYFVYILTPAIGLLLCGVMSVVCLCRKFRTRTPNGDPVQNQDPPQPGEEVPLRQGHRANNKKRSQYKERLNSIYGHM
;
A
#
# COMPACT_ATOMS: atom_id res chain seq x y z
N MET A 1 38.10 43.53 9.59
CA MET A 1 37.49 44.22 10.75
C MET A 1 36.51 43.24 11.38
N GLY A 2 36.96 42.50 12.40
CA GLY A 2 36.18 41.43 13.02
C GLY A 2 35.24 42.00 14.08
N ILE A 3 33.96 41.64 14.02
CA ILE A 3 32.98 42.09 15.02
C ILE A 3 33.20 41.24 16.27
N MET A 4 33.94 41.78 17.24
CA MET A 4 34.19 41.12 18.52
C MET A 4 33.07 41.51 19.49
N PHE A 5 31.98 40.73 19.51
CA PHE A 5 30.94 40.89 20.52
C PHE A 5 31.49 40.45 21.88
N SER A 6 31.40 41.30 22.90
CA SER A 6 31.74 40.89 24.27
C SER A 6 30.77 39.83 24.76
N VAL A 7 31.21 38.96 25.69
CA VAL A 7 30.40 37.86 26.23
C VAL A 7 29.04 38.35 26.75
N ASN A 8 29.00 39.56 27.34
CA ASN A 8 27.77 40.20 27.83
C ASN A 8 26.81 40.59 26.70
N GLN A 9 27.32 41.03 25.55
CA GLN A 9 26.51 41.36 24.37
C GLN A 9 25.91 40.11 23.73
N VAL A 10 26.68 39.01 23.68
CA VAL A 10 26.18 37.71 23.22
C VAL A 10 25.09 37.18 24.15
N ALA A 11 25.27 37.29 25.47
CA ALA A 11 24.28 36.88 26.44
C ALA A 11 22.96 37.67 26.31
N LEU A 12 23.03 38.99 26.12
CA LEU A 12 21.86 39.83 25.89
C LEU A 12 21.12 39.44 24.60
N LEU A 13 21.85 39.17 23.51
CA LEU A 13 21.26 38.71 22.26
C LEU A 13 20.58 37.33 22.43
N PHE A 14 21.20 36.40 23.16
CA PHE A 14 20.58 35.11 23.48
C PHE A 14 19.33 35.25 24.36
N ILE A 15 19.34 36.17 25.33
CA ILE A 15 18.18 36.46 26.18
C ILE A 15 17.07 37.09 25.33
N LEU A 16 17.38 38.08 24.50
CA LEU A 16 16.42 38.69 23.57
C LEU A 16 15.83 37.65 22.62
N LEU A 17 16.66 36.81 22.00
CA LEU A 17 16.23 35.75 21.09
C LEU A 17 15.33 34.71 21.79
N SER A 18 15.71 34.28 23.00
CA SER A 18 14.90 33.32 23.78
C SER A 18 13.59 33.91 24.30
N VAL A 19 13.58 35.19 24.69
CA VAL A 19 12.35 35.91 25.07
C VAL A 19 11.44 36.10 23.85
N THR A 20 11.98 36.45 22.67
CA THR A 20 11.19 36.54 21.44
C THR A 20 10.64 35.19 20.96
N TRP A 21 11.38 34.10 21.18
CA TRP A 21 10.89 32.75 20.84
C TRP A 21 9.70 32.34 21.72
N ARG A 22 9.72 32.70 23.00
CA ARG A 22 8.61 32.43 23.95
C ARG A 22 7.33 33.18 23.59
N VAL A 23 7.43 34.35 22.94
CA VAL A 23 6.29 35.20 22.60
C VAL A 23 5.50 34.71 21.38
N CYS A 24 6.04 33.80 20.56
CA CYS A 24 5.41 33.32 19.32
C CYS A 24 5.01 31.83 19.33
N ALA A 25 5.07 31.14 20.47
CA ALA A 25 4.58 29.77 20.56
C ALA A 25 3.04 29.79 20.52
N ASP A 26 2.46 29.62 19.32
CA ASP A 26 1.03 29.43 19.18
C ASP A 26 0.64 28.10 19.85
N ASP A 27 -0.15 28.16 20.92
CA ASP A 27 -0.54 26.97 21.69
C ASP A 27 -1.64 26.20 20.94
N TYR A 28 -1.30 25.02 20.45
CA TYR A 28 -2.21 24.11 19.77
C TYR A 28 -1.96 22.65 20.16
N ARG A 29 -3.00 21.84 20.04
CA ARG A 29 -2.92 20.39 20.24
C ARG A 29 -2.60 19.69 18.93
N SER A 30 -1.50 18.96 18.88
CA SER A 30 -1.19 18.13 17.71
C SER A 30 -2.07 16.89 17.70
N MET A 31 -2.67 16.59 16.54
CA MET A 31 -3.51 15.40 16.35
C MET A 31 -3.08 14.68 15.06
N LEU A 32 -2.75 13.40 15.17
CA LEU A 32 -2.40 12.55 14.03
C LEU A 32 -3.51 11.52 13.83
N VAL A 33 -4.02 11.43 12.61
CA VAL A 33 -5.11 10.52 12.23
C VAL A 33 -4.76 9.82 10.93
N SER A 34 -5.10 8.54 10.81
CA SER A 34 -4.91 7.79 9.56
C SER A 34 -5.99 8.16 8.54
N SER A 35 -5.63 8.19 7.26
CA SER A 35 -6.59 8.42 6.17
C SER A 35 -7.73 7.39 6.24
N GLY A 36 -8.96 7.88 6.16
CA GLY A 36 -10.20 7.10 6.30
C GLY A 36 -10.76 7.03 7.73
N ASP A 37 -9.96 7.29 8.77
CA ASP A 37 -10.44 7.25 10.15
C ASP A 37 -11.30 8.47 10.50
N PRO A 38 -12.27 8.35 11.43
CA PRO A 38 -13.08 9.47 11.86
C PRO A 38 -12.28 10.44 12.77
N ILE A 39 -12.53 11.74 12.62
CA ILE A 39 -11.94 12.80 13.44
C ILE A 39 -13.01 13.38 14.36
N MET A 40 -12.65 13.66 15.61
CA MET A 40 -13.52 14.32 16.58
C MET A 40 -12.76 15.39 17.37
N PHE A 41 -13.12 16.65 17.16
CA PHE A 41 -12.65 17.75 17.99
C PHE A 41 -13.70 18.09 19.05
N ARG A 42 -13.24 18.23 20.29
CA ARG A 42 -14.09 18.59 21.43
C ARG A 42 -13.54 19.83 22.12
N CYS A 43 -14.28 20.93 21.99
CA CYS A 43 -13.98 22.17 22.65
C CYS A 43 -14.33 22.08 24.13
N ASN A 44 -13.33 21.84 24.98
CA ASN A 44 -13.51 21.66 26.42
C ASN A 44 -13.43 22.98 27.20
N ILE A 45 -14.01 24.03 26.62
CA ILE A 45 -14.11 25.36 27.22
C ILE A 45 -15.50 25.47 27.85
N SER A 46 -15.61 26.10 29.02
CA SER A 46 -16.90 26.31 29.68
C SER A 46 -17.86 27.08 28.77
N SER A 47 -19.05 26.54 28.54
CA SER A 47 -20.09 27.16 27.72
C SER A 47 -21.26 27.72 28.54
N ARG A 48 -21.14 27.82 29.88
CA ARG A 48 -22.25 28.27 30.75
C ARG A 48 -22.73 29.68 30.41
N ASP A 49 -21.79 30.59 30.15
CA ASP A 49 -22.06 31.98 29.82
C ASP A 49 -21.75 32.30 28.34
N ALA A 50 -21.80 31.28 27.48
CA ALA A 50 -21.48 31.43 26.07
C ALA A 50 -22.58 32.22 25.35
N THR A 51 -22.18 33.27 24.65
CA THR A 51 -23.03 34.03 23.73
C THR A 51 -22.87 33.54 22.29
N GLN A 52 -21.67 33.04 21.96
CA GLN A 52 -21.35 32.59 20.62
C GLN A 52 -20.29 31.47 20.64
N ILE A 53 -20.46 30.50 19.74
CA ILE A 53 -19.51 29.41 19.52
C ILE A 53 -19.10 29.43 18.05
N ILE A 54 -17.79 29.47 17.79
CA ILE A 54 -17.22 29.55 16.45
C ILE A 54 -16.23 28.42 16.24
N TRP A 55 -16.33 27.74 15.09
CA TRP A 55 -15.27 26.89 14.55
C TRP A 55 -14.66 27.55 13.32
N ILE A 56 -13.34 27.48 13.18
CA ILE A 56 -12.60 28.04 12.05
C ILE A 56 -11.62 26.99 11.53
N LYS A 57 -11.63 26.76 10.21
CA LYS A 57 -10.64 25.97 9.47
C LYS A 57 -10.30 26.72 8.18
N GLY A 58 -9.14 27.37 8.14
CA GLY A 58 -8.73 28.19 7.00
C GLY A 58 -9.74 29.31 6.71
N ARG A 59 -10.44 29.24 5.57
CA ARG A 59 -11.50 30.19 5.20
C ARG A 59 -12.91 29.73 5.59
N SER A 60 -13.05 28.47 5.99
CA SER A 60 -14.32 27.94 6.44
C SER A 60 -14.53 28.24 7.92
N TYR A 61 -15.75 28.56 8.30
CA TYR A 61 -16.18 28.77 9.65
C TYR A 61 -17.62 28.29 9.86
N PHE A 62 -17.90 27.93 11.09
CA PHE A 62 -19.24 27.73 11.63
C PHE A 62 -19.43 28.68 12.80
N THR A 63 -20.61 29.26 12.91
CA THR A 63 -20.98 30.16 13.99
C THR A 63 -22.34 29.74 14.53
N HIS A 64 -22.43 29.53 15.83
CA HIS A 64 -23.67 29.40 16.56
C HIS A 64 -23.84 30.58 17.50
N SER A 65 -24.91 31.35 17.30
CA SER A 65 -25.32 32.40 18.23
C SER A 65 -26.29 31.80 19.24
N VAL A 66 -25.89 31.79 20.52
CA VAL A 66 -26.70 31.24 21.61
C VAL A 66 -27.90 32.15 21.89
N SER A 67 -27.71 33.48 21.82
CA SER A 67 -28.76 34.46 22.09
C SER A 67 -29.87 34.46 21.04
N LEU A 68 -29.53 34.21 19.77
CA LEU A 68 -30.49 34.16 18.67
C LEU A 68 -30.94 32.72 18.37
N ASN A 69 -30.29 31.72 18.97
CA ASN A 69 -30.43 30.31 18.63
C ASN A 69 -30.32 30.05 17.11
N GLN A 70 -29.34 30.70 16.47
CA GLN A 70 -29.13 30.63 15.03
C GLN A 70 -27.76 30.04 14.72
N THR A 71 -27.67 29.29 13.63
CA THR A 71 -26.42 28.72 13.14
C THR A 71 -26.16 29.13 11.71
N PHE A 72 -24.89 29.36 11.40
CA PHE A 72 -24.40 29.60 10.06
C PHE A 72 -23.14 28.77 9.84
N SER A 73 -23.03 28.13 8.68
CA SER A 73 -21.89 27.30 8.32
C SER A 73 -21.57 27.51 6.85
N ASN A 74 -20.30 27.71 6.52
CA ASN A 74 -19.82 27.67 5.14
C ASN A 74 -18.95 26.42 4.85
N PHE A 75 -18.97 25.42 5.74
CA PHE A 75 -18.32 24.14 5.48
C PHE A 75 -19.01 23.45 4.30
N SER A 76 -18.29 23.29 3.19
CA SER A 76 -18.85 22.70 1.97
C SER A 76 -18.84 21.17 1.98
N SER A 77 -18.02 20.55 2.84
CA SER A 77 -17.86 19.10 2.87
C SER A 77 -19.00 18.44 3.66
N PRO A 78 -19.76 17.50 3.06
CA PRO A 78 -20.81 16.76 3.77
C PRO A 78 -20.26 15.81 4.84
N ARG A 79 -18.94 15.55 4.83
CA ARG A 79 -18.26 14.74 5.85
C ARG A 79 -18.12 15.48 7.18
N VAL A 80 -18.16 16.82 7.14
CA VAL A 80 -18.02 17.67 8.34
C VAL A 80 -19.39 17.83 8.99
N THR A 81 -19.47 17.46 10.26
CA THR A 81 -20.72 17.52 11.05
C THR A 81 -20.48 18.25 12.36
N ILE A 82 -21.37 19.19 12.67
CA ILE A 82 -21.42 19.92 13.94
C ILE A 82 -22.84 19.76 14.45
N ASP A 83 -23.00 19.14 15.61
CA ASP A 83 -24.31 18.92 16.22
C ASP A 83 -24.87 20.26 16.73
N HIS A 84 -26.09 20.61 16.34
CA HIS A 84 -26.76 21.82 16.82
C HIS A 84 -27.02 21.79 18.34
N ASN A 85 -27.20 20.60 18.92
CA ASN A 85 -27.39 20.44 20.37
C ASN A 85 -26.05 20.45 21.12
N LEU A 86 -24.95 20.17 20.41
CA LEU A 86 -23.59 20.18 20.97
C LEU A 86 -22.62 20.89 20.02
N PRO A 87 -22.76 22.22 19.83
CA PRO A 87 -21.97 23.01 18.90
C PRO A 87 -20.48 23.10 19.29
N THR A 88 -20.12 22.62 20.49
CA THR A 88 -18.74 22.47 20.97
C THR A 88 -18.04 21.22 20.44
N LYS A 89 -18.69 20.42 19.58
CA LYS A 89 -18.15 19.21 18.96
C LYS A 89 -18.18 19.33 17.43
N LEU A 90 -17.03 19.16 16.80
CA LEU A 90 -16.87 19.06 15.34
C LEU A 90 -16.38 17.65 15.00
N SER A 91 -17.03 16.98 14.05
CA SER A 91 -16.66 15.63 13.62
C SER A 91 -16.48 15.54 12.11
N ILE A 92 -15.59 14.67 11.65
CA ILE A 92 -15.35 14.36 10.23
C ILE A 92 -15.39 12.85 10.06
N SER A 93 -16.26 12.32 9.18
CA SER A 93 -16.54 10.87 9.09
C SER A 93 -15.46 10.02 8.42
N GLY A 94 -14.48 10.63 7.76
CA GLY A 94 -13.33 9.94 7.19
C GLY A 94 -12.26 10.93 6.78
N ALA A 95 -11.11 10.86 7.44
CA ALA A 95 -10.00 11.79 7.26
C ALA A 95 -9.43 11.72 5.84
N GLN A 96 -9.25 12.87 5.22
CA GLN A 96 -8.58 13.02 3.93
C GLN A 96 -7.38 13.98 4.07
N PRO A 97 -6.36 13.92 3.20
CA PRO A 97 -5.21 14.81 3.26
C PRO A 97 -5.58 16.32 3.32
N GLU A 98 -6.61 16.73 2.60
CA GLU A 98 -7.18 18.09 2.59
C GLU A 98 -7.87 18.50 3.90
N ASP A 99 -8.14 17.55 4.78
CA ASP A 99 -8.64 17.84 6.12
C ASP A 99 -7.54 18.38 7.03
N ALA A 100 -6.26 18.10 6.73
CA ALA A 100 -5.13 18.56 7.53
C ALA A 100 -5.08 20.09 7.67
N GLY A 101 -4.52 20.54 8.80
CA GLY A 101 -4.32 21.94 9.10
C GLY A 101 -4.85 22.35 10.47
N LEU A 102 -4.89 23.67 10.70
CA LEU A 102 -5.24 24.27 11.98
C LEU A 102 -6.76 24.48 12.10
N TYR A 103 -7.33 23.86 13.13
CA TYR A 103 -8.71 24.06 13.56
C TYR A 103 -8.73 24.91 14.82
N THR A 104 -9.60 25.91 14.87
CA THR A 104 -9.80 26.74 16.06
C THR A 104 -11.26 26.68 16.49
N CYS A 105 -11.50 26.33 17.75
CA CYS A 105 -12.76 26.59 18.42
C CYS A 105 -12.61 27.88 19.24
N SER A 106 -13.58 28.78 19.16
CA SER A 106 -13.67 29.94 20.05
C SER A 106 -15.05 30.00 20.68
N ILE A 107 -15.09 30.18 22.00
CA ILE A 107 -16.32 30.42 22.75
C ILE A 107 -16.23 31.84 23.30
N SER A 108 -17.14 32.69 22.82
CA SER A 108 -17.33 34.03 23.34
C SER A 108 -18.38 33.98 24.43
N GLY A 109 -18.12 34.60 25.57
CA GLY A 109 -19.07 34.78 26.65
C GLY A 109 -19.01 36.18 27.22
N VAL A 110 -19.73 36.41 28.32
CA VAL A 110 -19.81 37.72 28.99
C VAL A 110 -18.43 38.22 29.44
N TYR A 111 -17.55 37.31 29.85
CA TYR A 111 -16.25 37.63 30.44
C TYR A 111 -15.08 37.63 29.44
N GLY A 112 -15.33 37.40 28.15
CA GLY A 112 -14.30 37.39 27.13
C GLY A 112 -14.43 36.23 26.14
N VAL A 113 -13.35 36.00 25.40
CA VAL A 113 -13.25 34.95 24.37
C VAL A 113 -12.18 33.96 24.77
N ASN A 114 -12.56 32.68 24.82
CA ASN A 114 -11.65 31.58 25.08
C ASN A 114 -11.54 30.75 23.81
N SER A 115 -10.31 30.42 23.40
CA SER A 115 -10.09 29.64 22.18
C SER A 115 -9.24 28.39 22.42
N MET A 116 -9.47 27.37 21.61
CA MET A 116 -8.75 26.12 21.64
C MET A 116 -8.38 25.74 20.21
N LYS A 117 -7.11 25.38 19.99
CA LYS A 117 -6.57 25.08 18.66
C LYS A 117 -6.10 23.63 18.55
N TRP A 118 -6.30 23.04 17.38
CA TRP A 118 -5.78 21.74 17.01
C TRP A 118 -5.04 21.83 15.68
N ASN A 119 -3.85 21.24 15.61
CA ASN A 119 -3.13 21.05 14.36
C ASN A 119 -3.30 19.59 13.93
N LEU A 120 -4.16 19.36 12.92
CA LEU A 120 -4.47 18.05 12.40
C LEU A 120 -3.48 17.65 11.30
N THR A 121 -2.86 16.48 11.47
CA THR A 121 -2.07 15.81 10.44
C THR A 121 -2.77 14.52 10.05
N VAL A 122 -2.92 14.29 8.74
CA VAL A 122 -3.50 13.06 8.21
C VAL A 122 -2.39 12.20 7.60
N SER A 123 -2.18 11.02 8.16
CA SER A 123 -1.23 10.03 7.67
C SER A 123 -1.88 9.21 6.57
N GLU A 124 -1.27 9.14 5.39
CA GLU A 124 -1.73 8.22 4.36
C GLU A 124 -1.56 6.77 4.82
N THR A 125 -2.67 6.03 4.84
CA THR A 125 -2.64 4.58 4.99
C THR A 125 -2.24 4.00 3.66
N THR A 126 -0.93 3.87 3.42
CA THR A 126 -0.47 3.02 2.32
C THR A 126 -0.86 1.60 2.67
N HIS A 127 -2.02 1.14 2.19
CA HIS A 127 -2.29 -0.28 2.00
C HIS A 127 -1.26 -0.76 0.98
N ARG A 128 -0.04 -1.04 1.46
CA ARG A 128 1.09 -1.43 0.63
C ARG A 128 0.68 -2.67 -0.16
N PRO A 129 0.63 -2.62 -1.50
CA PRO A 129 0.35 -3.80 -2.33
C PRO A 129 1.43 -4.88 -2.21
N TRP A 130 2.48 -4.63 -1.41
CA TRP A 130 3.50 -5.61 -1.05
C TRP A 130 2.92 -6.84 -0.36
N TYR A 131 1.76 -6.74 0.31
CA TYR A 131 1.07 -7.93 0.84
C TYR A 131 0.62 -8.88 -0.29
N PHE A 132 0.10 -8.33 -1.39
CA PHE A 132 -0.26 -9.11 -2.57
C PHE A 132 0.99 -9.72 -3.21
N VAL A 133 2.08 -8.96 -3.35
CA VAL A 133 3.35 -9.51 -3.87
C VAL A 133 3.87 -10.63 -2.97
N TYR A 134 3.86 -10.46 -1.64
CA TYR A 134 4.37 -11.45 -0.69
C TYR A 134 3.60 -12.79 -0.70
N ILE A 135 2.30 -12.78 -1.01
CA ILE A 135 1.48 -13.99 -1.07
C ILE A 135 1.42 -14.59 -2.49
N LEU A 136 1.32 -13.75 -3.53
CA LEU A 136 1.24 -14.24 -4.90
C LEU A 136 2.55 -14.87 -5.37
N THR A 137 3.71 -14.35 -4.97
CA THR A 137 5.01 -14.91 -5.38
C THR A 137 5.24 -16.36 -4.92
N PRO A 138 5.04 -16.74 -3.64
CA PRO A 138 5.17 -18.13 -3.21
C PRO A 138 4.04 -19.02 -3.75
N ALA A 139 2.81 -18.51 -3.89
CA ALA A 139 1.68 -19.28 -4.42
C ALA A 139 1.92 -19.71 -5.88
N ILE A 140 2.44 -18.81 -6.72
CA ILE A 140 2.81 -19.13 -8.11
C ILE A 140 3.97 -20.14 -8.15
N GLY A 141 4.97 -19.98 -7.28
CA GLY A 141 6.09 -20.93 -7.16
C GLY A 141 5.64 -22.34 -6.77
N LEU A 142 4.72 -22.47 -5.81
CA LEU A 142 4.15 -23.76 -5.39
C LEU A 142 3.32 -24.42 -6.50
N LEU A 143 2.51 -23.64 -7.22
CA LEU A 143 1.72 -24.16 -8.34
C LEU A 143 2.61 -24.69 -9.46
N LEU A 144 3.64 -23.94 -9.86
CA LEU A 144 4.59 -24.37 -10.90
C LEU A 144 5.38 -25.61 -10.45
N CYS A 145 5.82 -25.67 -9.19
CA CYS A 145 6.51 -26.83 -8.63
C CYS A 145 5.62 -28.08 -8.61
N GLY A 146 4.34 -27.93 -8.24
CA GLY A 146 3.35 -29.01 -8.25
C GLY A 146 3.12 -29.55 -9.67
N VAL A 147 2.91 -28.67 -10.65
CA VAL A 147 2.71 -29.07 -12.06
C VAL A 147 3.94 -29.80 -12.60
N MET A 148 5.15 -29.30 -12.35
CA MET A 148 6.38 -29.96 -12.79
C MET A 148 6.57 -31.34 -12.14
N SER A 149 6.25 -31.46 -10.85
CA SER A 149 6.32 -32.73 -10.13
C SER A 149 5.33 -33.76 -10.68
N VAL A 150 4.09 -33.35 -10.96
CA VAL A 150 3.06 -34.20 -11.59
C VAL A 150 3.51 -34.65 -12.99
N VAL A 151 4.01 -33.74 -13.83
CA VAL A 151 4.50 -34.07 -15.17
C VAL A 151 5.66 -35.07 -15.10
N CYS A 152 6.60 -34.89 -14.17
CA CYS A 152 7.71 -35.81 -13.94
C CYS A 152 7.24 -37.20 -13.48
N LEU A 153 6.27 -37.26 -12.56
CA LEU A 153 5.66 -38.51 -12.12
C LEU A 153 4.93 -39.21 -13.27
N CYS A 154 4.10 -38.50 -14.04
CA CYS A 154 3.40 -39.05 -15.20
C CYS A 154 4.38 -39.60 -16.25
N ARG A 155 5.49 -38.91 -16.52
CA ARG A 155 6.54 -39.38 -17.43
C ARG A 155 7.21 -40.65 -16.90
N LYS A 156 7.55 -40.69 -15.60
CA LYS A 156 8.18 -41.84 -14.95
C LYS A 156 7.28 -43.08 -14.93
N PHE A 157 5.98 -42.91 -14.66
CA PHE A 157 5.00 -44.00 -14.72
C PHE A 157 4.79 -44.52 -16.14
N ARG A 158 4.85 -43.64 -17.16
CA ARG A 158 4.72 -44.04 -18.58
C ARG A 158 5.94 -44.80 -19.10
N THR A 159 7.13 -44.55 -18.55
CA THR A 159 8.36 -45.32 -18.87
C THR A 159 8.49 -46.63 -18.09
N ARG A 160 7.68 -46.85 -17.03
CA ARG A 160 7.73 -48.06 -16.20
C ARG A 160 6.83 -49.19 -16.68
N THR A 161 6.08 -48.97 -17.75
CA THR A 161 5.44 -50.05 -18.53
C THR A 161 6.20 -50.24 -19.84
N PRO A 162 7.16 -51.17 -19.87
CA PRO A 162 7.22 -52.11 -20.99
C PRO A 162 7.54 -53.56 -20.58
N ASN A 163 6.85 -54.50 -21.23
CA ASN A 163 6.98 -55.97 -21.26
C ASN A 163 6.46 -56.81 -20.08
N GLY A 164 5.25 -57.35 -20.25
CA GLY A 164 5.02 -58.78 -20.06
C GLY A 164 5.21 -59.50 -21.40
N ASP A 165 6.36 -60.16 -21.52
CA ASP A 165 6.83 -61.23 -22.40
C ASP A 165 6.29 -61.41 -23.84
N PRO A 166 7.19 -61.42 -24.85
CA PRO A 166 7.08 -62.32 -25.98
C PRO A 166 7.76 -63.66 -25.65
N VAL A 167 7.00 -64.76 -25.66
CA VAL A 167 7.58 -66.11 -25.68
C VAL A 167 8.36 -66.29 -26.97
N GLN A 168 9.66 -66.51 -26.78
CA GLN A 168 10.69 -66.74 -27.77
C GLN A 168 10.66 -68.23 -28.16
N ASN A 169 10.56 -68.51 -29.46
CA ASN A 169 11.08 -69.71 -30.10
C ASN A 169 11.82 -69.16 -31.32
N GLN A 170 13.14 -69.13 -31.38
CA GLN A 170 14.08 -70.23 -31.66
C GLN A 170 15.47 -69.53 -31.80
N ASP A 171 16.66 -70.04 -31.48
CA ASP A 171 17.23 -71.40 -31.50
C ASP A 171 18.47 -71.47 -30.58
N PRO A 172 18.83 -72.63 -30.01
CA PRO A 172 20.23 -72.96 -29.72
C PRO A 172 20.92 -73.51 -30.98
N PRO A 173 22.16 -73.10 -31.32
CA PRO A 173 22.94 -73.78 -32.34
C PRO A 173 23.50 -75.08 -31.74
N GLN A 174 23.09 -76.24 -32.26
CA GLN A 174 23.98 -77.40 -32.24
C GLN A 174 24.46 -77.72 -33.66
N PRO A 175 25.68 -78.29 -33.79
CA PRO A 175 26.31 -78.61 -35.08
C PRO A 175 25.41 -79.54 -35.89
N GLY A 176 25.76 -79.72 -37.16
CA GLY A 176 24.82 -80.14 -38.19
C GLY A 176 25.32 -81.20 -39.17
N GLU A 177 25.67 -82.47 -38.91
CA GLU A 177 25.28 -83.38 -37.82
C GLU A 177 24.26 -82.77 -36.85
N GLU A 178 23.04 -82.38 -37.24
CA GLU A 178 22.23 -82.73 -38.41
C GLU A 178 21.58 -81.53 -39.16
N VAL A 179 21.51 -81.62 -40.51
CA VAL A 179 20.31 -81.62 -41.43
C VAL A 179 19.25 -80.48 -41.29
N PRO A 180 18.56 -79.98 -42.35
CA PRO A 180 18.95 -79.40 -43.64
C PRO A 180 18.09 -78.15 -44.08
N LEU A 181 18.42 -77.58 -45.25
CA LEU A 181 17.47 -77.17 -46.32
C LEU A 181 16.80 -75.76 -46.37
N ARG A 182 17.19 -75.04 -47.45
CA ARG A 182 16.42 -74.18 -48.40
C ARG A 182 15.94 -72.77 -47.98
N GLN A 183 16.42 -71.70 -48.65
CA GLN A 183 16.03 -71.18 -50.00
C GLN A 183 14.65 -70.48 -49.93
N GLY A 184 14.43 -69.18 -50.17
CA GLY A 184 15.27 -68.03 -50.55
C GLY A 184 14.35 -66.84 -50.92
N HIS A 185 14.99 -65.72 -51.33
CA HIS A 185 14.44 -64.59 -52.13
C HIS A 185 13.53 -63.56 -51.40
N ARG A 186 13.65 -62.22 -51.54
CA ARG A 186 14.40 -61.36 -52.50
C ARG A 186 14.26 -59.86 -52.13
N ALA A 187 15.36 -59.11 -52.36
CA ALA A 187 15.47 -57.68 -52.76
C ALA A 187 15.06 -56.56 -51.76
N ASN A 188 15.62 -55.34 -51.74
CA ASN A 188 16.79 -54.70 -52.36
C ASN A 188 16.85 -53.23 -51.85
N ASN A 189 18.05 -52.78 -51.47
CA ASN A 189 18.63 -51.43 -51.63
C ASN A 189 17.96 -50.08 -51.22
N LYS A 190 18.84 -49.28 -50.58
CA LYS A 190 19.24 -47.87 -50.86
C LYS A 190 18.45 -46.66 -50.27
N LYS A 191 19.27 -45.90 -49.52
CA LYS A 191 19.55 -44.44 -49.58
C LYS A 191 18.53 -43.42 -49.04
N ARG A 192 19.07 -42.61 -48.11
CA ARG A 192 19.09 -41.14 -48.10
C ARG A 192 17.72 -40.44 -47.99
N SER A 193 17.41 -39.92 -46.81
CA SER A 193 16.59 -38.71 -46.69
C SER A 193 17.42 -37.56 -46.16
N GLN A 194 17.70 -36.62 -47.06
CA GLN A 194 17.89 -35.23 -46.70
C GLN A 194 16.54 -34.64 -46.23
N TYR A 195 16.67 -33.52 -45.52
CA TYR A 195 15.77 -32.37 -45.55
C TYR A 195 14.68 -32.27 -44.47
N LYS A 196 14.92 -31.33 -43.55
CA LYS A 196 14.02 -30.28 -43.02
C LYS A 196 14.69 -29.64 -41.80
N GLU A 197 14.76 -28.33 -41.58
CA GLU A 197 14.85 -27.12 -42.40
C GLU A 197 15.31 -26.04 -41.40
N ARG A 198 16.17 -25.12 -41.83
CA ARG A 198 16.60 -23.94 -41.04
C ARG A 198 15.47 -22.91 -40.99
N LEU A 199 15.31 -22.23 -39.87
CA LEU A 199 14.85 -20.84 -39.85
C LEU A 199 15.94 -19.98 -39.21
N ASN A 200 16.44 -19.07 -40.04
CA ASN A 200 17.59 -18.19 -39.85
C ASN A 200 17.29 -17.07 -38.85
N SER A 201 18.28 -16.85 -37.98
CA SER A 201 18.70 -15.53 -37.49
C SER A 201 19.19 -14.65 -38.65
N ILE A 202 19.15 -13.32 -38.46
CA ILE A 202 19.81 -12.22 -39.20
C ILE A 202 18.84 -11.30 -39.98
N TYR A 203 18.55 -10.14 -39.38
CA TYR A 203 19.12 -8.87 -39.86
C TYR A 203 20.14 -8.47 -38.79
N GLY A 204 21.40 -8.11 -39.04
CA GLY A 204 22.02 -7.60 -40.26
C GLY A 204 22.64 -6.25 -39.91
N HIS A 205 23.93 -6.29 -39.57
CA HIS A 205 24.79 -5.21 -39.10
C HIS A 205 24.87 -4.04 -40.10
N MET A 206 25.03 -2.82 -39.57
CA MET A 206 25.54 -1.63 -40.26
C MET A 206 26.95 -1.85 -40.79
#